data_AF-A0A2V2CIE7-F1
#
_entry.id   AF-A0A2V2CIE7-F1
#
_cell.length_a   1.000
_cell.length_b   1.000
_cell.length_c   1.000
_cell.angle_alpha   90.00
_cell.angle_beta   90.00
_cell.angle_gamma   90.00
#
_symmetry.space_group_name_H-M   'P 1'
#
loop_
_entity.id
_entity.type
_entity.pdbx_description
1 polymer ?
#
loop_
_entity_poly.entity_id
_entity_poly.type
_entity_poly.pdbx_seq_one_letter_code
_entity_poly.pdbx_strand_id
1 'polypeptide(L)'
;MASSGTIVIQIYTSDARLPLQDASIAVTRHGAAGTELVAFRVSNYDGMTEPIRVETPDFSESQQSGAAEQPFASVDIEAEAVGYGRIFIRNAQIFADRQTVQPLRLIPTPSLPESYTRTQIVDVTPQDL
;
A
#
# COMPACT_ATOMS: atom_id res chain seq x y z
N MET A 1 -19.98 3.66 19.95
CA MET A 1 -20.34 4.55 18.81
C MET A 1 -19.37 4.22 17.69
N ALA A 2 -19.62 4.55 16.42
CA ALA A 2 -18.60 4.31 15.39
C ALA A 2 -17.40 5.23 15.65
N SER A 3 -16.20 4.66 15.78
CA SER A 3 -14.93 5.40 15.79
C SER A 3 -14.33 5.40 14.37
N SER A 4 -13.20 6.06 14.18
CA SER A 4 -12.47 6.02 12.91
C SER A 4 -10.98 5.82 13.14
N GLY A 5 -10.37 5.00 12.31
CA GLY A 5 -8.93 4.90 12.19
C GLY A 5 -8.44 5.53 10.89
N THR A 6 -7.13 5.73 10.79
CA THR A 6 -6.50 6.32 9.62
C THR A 6 -5.45 5.35 9.07
N ILE A 7 -5.39 5.20 7.74
CA ILE A 7 -4.31 4.49 7.06
C ILE A 7 -3.58 5.40 6.08
N VAL A 8 -2.26 5.32 6.12
CA VAL A 8 -1.36 5.89 5.12
C VAL A 8 -0.62 4.75 4.45
N ILE A 9 -0.61 4.73 3.13
CA ILE A 9 0.04 3.67 2.35
C ILE A 9 1.37 4.20 1.84
N GLN A 10 2.45 3.49 2.16
CA GLN A 10 3.80 3.82 1.69
C GLN A 10 4.22 2.83 0.61
N ILE A 11 4.32 3.30 -0.62
CA ILE A 11 4.78 2.54 -1.78
C ILE A 11 6.28 2.78 -1.97
N TYR A 12 7.05 1.69 -2.06
CA TYR A 12 8.47 1.75 -2.34
C TYR A 12 8.91 0.57 -3.21
N THR A 13 10.14 0.64 -3.70
CA THR A 13 10.79 -0.46 -4.41
C THR A 13 12.20 -0.75 -3.86
N SER A 14 12.72 -1.93 -4.20
CA SER A 14 14.03 -2.47 -3.77
C SER A 14 14.19 -2.59 -2.24
N ASP A 15 15.31 -3.17 -1.80
CA ASP A 15 15.67 -3.22 -0.38
C ASP A 15 16.13 -1.85 0.16
N ALA A 16 16.56 -0.95 -0.73
CA ALA A 16 16.91 0.43 -0.39
C ALA A 16 15.68 1.30 -0.06
N ARG A 17 14.45 0.77 -0.15
CA ARG A 17 13.18 1.46 0.12
C ARG A 17 13.05 2.78 -0.63
N LEU A 18 13.41 2.77 -1.91
CA LEU A 18 13.25 3.94 -2.77
C LEU A 18 11.75 4.24 -2.91
N PRO A 19 11.30 5.46 -2.57
CA PRO A 19 9.90 5.83 -2.66
C PRO A 19 9.43 5.75 -4.13
N LEU A 20 8.21 5.24 -4.34
CA LEU A 20 7.63 5.19 -5.67
C LEU A 20 6.46 6.15 -5.78
N GLN A 21 6.66 7.20 -6.56
CA GLN A 21 5.61 8.15 -6.93
C GLN A 21 4.70 7.59 -8.03
N ASP A 22 3.51 8.19 -8.17
CA ASP A 22 2.54 7.89 -9.22
C ASP A 22 2.05 6.43 -9.25
N ALA A 23 2.14 5.72 -8.12
CA ALA A 23 1.46 4.46 -7.94
C ALA A 23 -0.02 4.73 -7.65
N SER A 24 -0.90 3.97 -8.28
CA SER A 24 -2.34 3.96 -8.01
C SER A 24 -2.65 2.96 -6.90
N ILE A 25 -3.39 3.40 -5.89
CA ILE A 25 -3.79 2.60 -4.73
C ILE A 25 -5.31 2.58 -4.63
N ALA A 26 -5.91 1.39 -4.67
CA ALA A 26 -7.30 1.18 -4.31
C ALA A 26 -7.42 0.51 -2.93
N VAL A 27 -8.28 1.05 -2.07
CA VAL A 27 -8.60 0.48 -0.76
C VAL A 27 -10.05 0.06 -0.78
N THR A 28 -10.30 -1.23 -0.55
CA THR A 28 -11.64 -1.82 -0.58
C THR A 28 -11.99 -2.49 0.74
N ARG A 29 -13.28 -2.66 1.02
CA ARG A 29 -13.78 -3.37 2.19
C ARG A 29 -14.76 -4.45 1.74
N HIS A 30 -14.70 -5.62 2.37
CA HIS A 30 -15.72 -6.64 2.21
C HIS A 30 -16.89 -6.38 3.17
N GLY A 31 -18.06 -6.06 2.61
CA GLY A 31 -19.31 -5.88 3.34
C GLY A 31 -20.32 -6.98 3.03
N ALA A 32 -21.49 -6.92 3.66
CA ALA A 32 -22.57 -7.89 3.48
C ALA A 32 -23.11 -7.94 2.03
N ALA A 33 -22.99 -6.83 1.29
CA ALA A 33 -23.45 -6.71 -0.10
C ALA A 33 -22.35 -6.98 -1.15
N GLY A 34 -21.12 -7.28 -0.74
CA GLY A 34 -19.97 -7.48 -1.63
C GLY A 34 -18.78 -6.58 -1.29
N THR A 35 -17.89 -6.38 -2.26
CA THR A 35 -16.71 -5.52 -2.11
C THR A 35 -17.08 -4.06 -2.39
N GLU A 36 -16.79 -3.18 -1.44
CA GLU A 36 -17.01 -1.73 -1.52
C GLU A 36 -15.67 -1.00 -1.67
N LEU A 37 -15.63 0.03 -2.52
CA LEU A 37 -14.47 0.91 -2.64
C LEU A 37 -14.50 1.98 -1.53
N VAL A 38 -13.53 1.92 -0.62
CA VAL A 38 -13.37 2.88 0.48
C VAL A 38 -12.68 4.14 -0.01
N ALA A 39 -11.58 3.98 -0.76
CA ALA A 39 -10.82 5.10 -1.29
C ALA A 39 -9.97 4.69 -2.49
N PHE A 40 -9.67 5.66 -3.34
CA PHE A 40 -8.63 5.57 -4.36
C PHE A 40 -7.65 6.73 -4.18
N ARG A 41 -6.35 6.45 -4.21
CA ARG A 41 -5.27 7.44 -4.00
C ARG A 41 -4.12 7.19 -4.95
N VAL A 42 -3.30 8.23 -5.13
CA VAL A 42 -2.03 8.15 -5.86
C VAL A 42 -0.90 8.51 -4.90
N SER A 43 0.22 7.81 -4.99
CA SER A 43 1.40 8.11 -4.16
C SER A 43 2.10 9.40 -4.63
N ASN A 44 2.52 10.21 -3.66
CA ASN A 44 3.29 11.44 -3.90
C ASN A 44 4.79 11.15 -4.11
N TYR A 45 5.61 12.20 -4.17
CA TYR A 45 7.06 12.09 -4.38
C TYR A 45 7.80 11.30 -3.27
N ASP A 46 7.24 11.25 -2.05
CA ASP A 46 7.75 10.45 -0.92
C ASP A 46 7.22 9.00 -0.93
N GLY A 47 6.47 8.62 -1.97
CA GLY A 47 5.83 7.31 -2.08
C GLY A 47 4.64 7.15 -1.13
N MET A 48 4.12 8.23 -0.56
CA MET A 48 3.04 8.20 0.43
C MET A 48 1.70 8.58 -0.20
N THR A 49 0.63 7.91 0.21
CA THR A 49 -0.73 8.40 -0.06
C THR A 49 -1.11 9.51 0.93
N GLU A 50 -2.09 10.33 0.57
CA GLU A 50 -2.81 11.10 1.59
C GLU A 50 -3.48 10.15 2.62
N PRO A 51 -3.67 10.59 3.88
CA PRO A 51 -4.33 9.78 4.89
C PRO A 51 -5.77 9.41 4.50
N ILE A 52 -6.10 8.12 4.62
CA ILE A 52 -7.42 7.57 4.33
C ILE A 52 -8.11 7.28 5.66
N ARG A 53 -9.27 7.91 5.89
CA ARG A 53 -10.10 7.61 7.06
C ARG A 53 -10.97 6.39 6.79
N VAL A 54 -11.03 5.51 7.78
CA VAL A 54 -11.76 4.24 7.72
C VAL A 54 -12.59 4.12 8.99
N GLU A 55 -13.89 3.91 8.87
CA GLU A 55 -14.77 3.71 10.02
C GLU A 55 -14.40 2.40 10.73
N THR A 56 -14.29 2.44 12.05
CA THR A 56 -13.90 1.31 12.91
C THR A 56 -14.87 1.15 14.07
N PRO A 57 -15.09 -0.09 14.56
CA PRO A 57 -15.74 -0.29 15.86
C PRO A 57 -15.03 0.46 16.99
N ASP A 58 -15.76 0.77 18.06
CA ASP A 58 -15.25 1.58 19.18
C ASP A 58 -14.15 0.84 19.97
N PHE A 59 -13.16 1.57 20.49
CA PHE A 59 -12.03 0.99 21.25
C PHE A 59 -12.49 0.35 22.57
N SER A 60 -13.59 0.82 23.17
CA SER A 60 -14.16 0.22 24.40
C SER A 60 -14.71 -1.18 24.19
N GLU A 61 -15.23 -1.49 22.99
CA GLU A 61 -15.73 -2.83 22.65
C GLU A 61 -14.57 -3.80 22.34
N SER A 62 -13.36 -3.25 22.15
CA SER A 62 -12.15 -4.02 21.86
C SER A 62 -11.49 -4.68 23.09
N GLN A 63 -11.90 -4.30 24.31
CA GLN A 63 -11.33 -4.82 25.56
C GLN A 63 -12.21 -5.86 26.27
N GLN A 64 -13.39 -6.17 25.73
CA GLN A 64 -14.26 -7.20 26.31
C GLN A 64 -13.86 -8.59 25.78
N SER A 65 -13.32 -9.45 26.65
CA SER A 65 -13.19 -10.89 26.37
C SER A 65 -14.56 -11.45 26.02
N GLY A 66 -14.75 -11.84 24.75
CA GLY A 66 -16.01 -12.37 24.23
C GLY A 66 -16.91 -11.37 23.50
N ALA A 67 -16.42 -10.17 23.15
CA ALA A 67 -17.15 -9.27 22.25
C ALA A 67 -17.41 -9.96 20.89
N ALA A 68 -18.65 -9.87 20.41
CA ALA A 68 -19.07 -10.47 19.14
C ALA A 68 -18.50 -9.73 17.91
N GLU A 69 -17.98 -8.52 18.10
CA GLU A 69 -17.38 -7.69 17.04
C GLU A 69 -15.86 -7.65 17.14
N GLN A 70 -15.23 -7.70 15.97
CA GLN A 70 -13.78 -7.67 15.84
C GLN A 70 -13.26 -6.25 16.15
N PRO A 71 -12.19 -6.08 16.95
CA PRO A 71 -11.76 -4.78 17.49
C PRO A 71 -11.12 -3.82 16.46
N PHE A 72 -11.24 -4.13 15.17
CA PHE A 72 -10.61 -3.42 14.07
C PHE A 72 -11.49 -3.50 12.83
N ALA A 73 -11.34 -2.51 11.94
CA ALA A 73 -11.83 -2.65 10.59
C ALA A 73 -10.80 -3.38 9.73
N SER A 74 -11.27 -4.22 8.82
CA SER A 74 -10.44 -4.87 7.81
C SER A 74 -10.65 -4.22 6.45
N VAL A 75 -9.56 -3.92 5.76
CA VAL A 75 -9.57 -3.44 4.37
C VAL A 75 -8.59 -4.24 3.51
N ASP A 76 -8.90 -4.34 2.24
CA ASP A 76 -8.03 -4.87 1.21
C ASP A 76 -7.39 -3.70 0.47
N ILE A 77 -6.12 -3.85 0.10
CA ILE A 77 -5.33 -2.79 -0.53
C ILE A 77 -4.71 -3.33 -1.82
N GLU A 78 -4.89 -2.59 -2.89
CA GLU A 78 -4.37 -2.92 -4.20
C GLU A 78 -3.43 -1.82 -4.69
N ALA A 79 -2.17 -2.22 -4.85
CA ALA A 79 -1.02 -1.50 -5.40
C ALA A 79 -0.77 -1.65 -6.89
N GLU A 80 -0.79 -0.61 -7.74
CA GLU A 80 -0.25 -0.71 -9.11
C GLU A 80 0.57 0.50 -9.55
N ALA A 81 1.58 0.26 -10.39
CA ALA A 81 2.39 1.31 -11.02
C ALA A 81 2.94 0.81 -12.37
N VAL A 82 3.14 1.72 -13.31
CA VAL A 82 3.69 1.38 -14.64
C VAL A 82 5.08 0.78 -14.51
N GLY A 83 5.30 -0.39 -15.13
CA GLY A 83 6.59 -1.10 -15.06
C GLY A 83 6.80 -1.91 -13.78
N TYR A 84 5.78 -2.03 -12.92
CA TYR A 84 5.82 -2.83 -11.70
C TYR A 84 4.72 -3.90 -11.70
N GLY A 85 4.97 -5.00 -10.99
CA GLY A 85 3.96 -6.00 -10.72
C GLY A 85 2.92 -5.49 -9.72
N ARG A 86 1.63 -5.70 -10.00
CA ARG A 86 0.53 -5.37 -9.09
C ARG A 86 0.63 -6.20 -7.80
N ILE A 87 0.30 -5.57 -6.68
CA ILE A 87 0.27 -6.23 -5.35
C ILE A 87 -1.13 -6.11 -4.74
N PHE A 88 -1.55 -7.17 -4.05
CA PHE A 88 -2.83 -7.22 -3.34
C PHE A 88 -2.59 -7.66 -1.89
N ILE A 89 -3.01 -6.83 -0.94
CA ILE A 89 -2.99 -7.13 0.49
C ILE A 89 -4.41 -7.33 0.96
N ARG A 90 -4.66 -8.41 1.70
CA ARG A 90 -5.96 -8.72 2.27
C ARG A 90 -5.98 -8.49 3.76
N ASN A 91 -7.13 -8.04 4.28
CA ASN A 91 -7.41 -7.93 5.70
C ASN A 91 -6.39 -7.07 6.48
N ALA A 92 -5.96 -5.94 5.89
CA ALA A 92 -5.18 -4.94 6.61
C ALA A 92 -6.03 -4.34 7.74
N GLN A 93 -5.51 -4.40 8.96
CA GLN A 93 -6.24 -4.03 10.18
C GLN A 93 -6.08 -2.55 10.49
N ILE A 94 -7.22 -1.87 10.64
CA ILE A 94 -7.29 -0.47 11.03
C ILE A 94 -7.90 -0.38 12.43
N PHE A 95 -7.17 0.26 13.33
CA PHE A 95 -7.59 0.46 14.72
C PHE A 95 -8.15 1.86 14.90
N ALA A 96 -9.18 1.97 15.74
CA ALA A 96 -9.76 3.24 16.17
C ALA A 96 -8.70 4.20 16.72
N ASP A 97 -8.83 5.48 16.37
CA ASP A 97 -8.02 6.59 16.89
C ASP A 97 -6.49 6.44 16.68
N ARG A 98 -6.09 5.60 15.72
CA ARG A 98 -4.69 5.36 15.35
C ARG A 98 -4.46 5.58 13.87
N GLN A 99 -3.27 6.08 13.55
CA GLN A 99 -2.74 6.09 12.19
C GLN A 99 -1.87 4.84 11.98
N THR A 100 -2.31 3.99 11.07
CA THR A 100 -1.54 2.85 10.57
C THR A 100 -0.76 3.28 9.33
N VAL A 101 0.54 3.01 9.29
CA VAL A 101 1.33 3.11 8.05
C VAL A 101 1.49 1.71 7.48
N GLN A 102 0.96 1.49 6.27
CA GLN A 102 1.06 0.22 5.57
C GLN A 102 2.15 0.30 4.48
N PRO A 103 3.36 -0.25 4.74
CA PRO A 103 4.42 -0.32 3.74
C PRO A 103 4.10 -1.40 2.70
N LEU A 104 4.31 -1.08 1.42
CA LEU A 104 4.08 -1.93 0.26
C LEU A 104 5.27 -1.85 -0.70
N ARG A 105 5.90 -3.00 -0.94
CA ARG A 105 7.00 -3.11 -1.89
C ARG A 105 6.48 -3.53 -3.26
N LEU A 106 6.62 -2.66 -4.25
CA LEU A 106 6.38 -3.01 -5.65
C LEU A 106 7.66 -3.57 -6.28
N ILE A 107 7.50 -4.66 -7.03
CA ILE A 107 8.60 -5.35 -7.71
C ILE A 107 8.62 -4.87 -9.17
N PRO A 108 9.75 -4.33 -9.66
CA PRO A 108 9.89 -3.97 -11.06
C PRO A 108 9.67 -5.19 -11.93
N THR A 109 8.82 -5.05 -12.95
CA THR A 109 8.66 -6.08 -13.97
C THR A 109 9.86 -5.95 -14.91
N PRO A 110 10.64 -7.03 -15.15
CA PRO A 110 11.72 -6.95 -16.10
C PRO A 110 11.16 -6.63 -17.48
N SER A 111 11.56 -5.49 -18.05
CA SER A 111 11.40 -5.27 -19.48
C SER A 111 12.32 -6.27 -20.17
N LEU A 112 11.75 -7.26 -20.87
CA LEU A 112 12.55 -8.03 -21.82
C LEU A 112 13.21 -7.01 -22.76
N PRO A 113 14.53 -7.08 -22.98
CA PRO A 113 15.14 -6.21 -23.97
C PRO A 113 14.42 -6.45 -25.30
N GLU A 114 14.12 -5.37 -26.04
CA GLU A 114 13.48 -5.46 -27.38
C GLU A 114 14.26 -6.38 -28.33
N SER A 115 15.54 -6.63 -28.01
CA SER A 115 16.37 -7.64 -28.64
C SER A 115 17.31 -8.30 -27.63
N TYR A 116 17.30 -9.63 -27.57
CA TYR A 116 18.29 -10.45 -26.84
C TYR A 116 19.71 -10.36 -27.42
N THR A 117 19.90 -9.66 -28.55
CA THR A 117 21.21 -9.49 -29.22
C THR A 117 21.96 -8.24 -28.73
N ARG A 118 21.36 -7.41 -27.86
CA ARG A 118 21.99 -6.14 -27.46
C ARG A 118 22.96 -6.33 -26.27
N THR A 119 24.23 -6.52 -26.57
CA THR A 119 25.32 -6.30 -25.60
C THR A 119 25.37 -4.82 -25.24
N GLN A 120 25.16 -4.49 -23.95
CA GLN A 120 25.36 -3.13 -23.46
C GLN A 120 26.84 -2.97 -23.05
N ILE A 121 27.61 -2.21 -23.83
CA ILE A 121 28.95 -1.78 -23.44
C ILE A 121 28.78 -0.52 -22.59
N VAL A 122 29.28 -0.55 -21.35
CA VAL A 122 29.29 0.60 -20.45
C VAL A 122 30.74 1.05 -20.31
N ASP A 123 31.06 2.23 -20.86
CA ASP A 123 32.35 2.87 -20.66
C ASP A 123 32.38 3.55 -19.30
N VAL A 124 33.25 3.06 -18.41
CA VAL A 124 33.50 3.66 -17.10
C VAL A 124 34.65 4.65 -17.24
N THR A 125 34.39 5.93 -16.94
CA THR A 125 35.44 6.95 -16.93
C THR A 125 36.39 6.73 -15.75
N PRO A 126 37.70 6.99 -15.90
CA PRO A 126 38.65 6.97 -14.79
C PRO A 126 38.16 7.82 -13.62
N GLN A 127 38.35 7.35 -12.40
CA GLN A 127 38.10 8.17 -11.21
C GLN A 127 39.23 9.18 -11.05
N ASP A 128 38.89 10.45 -10.80
CA ASP A 128 39.87 11.45 -10.41
C ASP A 128 40.51 11.03 -9.07
N LEU A 129 41.85 10.95 -9.05
CA LEU A 129 42.68 10.61 -7.89
C LEU A 129 42.87 11.83 -6.96
#